data_AF-A0A522BIL0-F1
#
_entry.id   AF-A0A522BIL0-F1
#
_cell.length_a   1.000
_cell.length_b   1.000
_cell.length_c   1.000
_cell.angle_alpha   90.00
_cell.angle_beta   90.00
_cell.angle_gamma   90.00
#
_symmetry.space_group_name_H-M   'P 1'
#
loop_
_entity.id
_entity.type
_entity.pdbx_description
1 polymer ?
#
loop_
_entity_poly.entity_id
_entity_poly.type
_entity_poly.pdbx_seq_one_letter_code
_entity_poly.pdbx_strand_id
1 'polypeptide(L)'
;MTRRRVLLFLLPAFFIGAPVFAGTMSQDCLDNCHGEESLQSADAARSLFVDLQGFEKSVHGAAGLGCADCHHPEEPSVHPSGDKLKADCEECHEKQGAGYSSTVHASQEEGPYCSGCHTSHSVLPPQDSASTVNAGNLHLVCERCHEWGGSGDPGAAFTSWKLSGHPKGDLSEVYEEKRCLSCHQGAAAHGEENLTGQKCPECHLTGVEAENGEGFHFRTDEEASLLPFAMVILYRIVLFSAVFGALFLSGRGIFRRRAKKNG
;
A
#
# COMPACT_ATOMS: atom_id res chain seq x y z
N MET A 1 -53.23 -25.38 -55.31
CA MET A 1 -52.06 -24.55 -54.93
C MET A 1 -52.57 -23.22 -54.38
N THR A 2 -52.76 -23.14 -53.07
CA THR A 2 -53.29 -21.97 -52.36
C THR A 2 -52.14 -21.08 -51.89
N ARG A 3 -51.98 -19.89 -52.48
CA ARG A 3 -50.98 -18.89 -52.07
C ARG A 3 -51.41 -18.25 -50.75
N ARG A 4 -50.78 -18.63 -49.63
CA ARG A 4 -50.85 -17.90 -48.35
C ARG A 4 -50.03 -16.61 -48.47
N ARG A 5 -50.70 -15.46 -48.40
CA ARG A 5 -50.05 -14.14 -48.25
C ARG A 5 -49.72 -13.95 -46.77
N VAL A 6 -48.42 -13.86 -46.45
CA VAL A 6 -47.92 -13.50 -45.12
C VAL A 6 -47.84 -11.97 -45.05
N LEU A 7 -48.67 -11.36 -44.23
CA LEU A 7 -48.61 -9.93 -43.90
C LEU A 7 -47.54 -9.74 -42.82
N LEU A 8 -46.39 -9.19 -43.21
CA LEU A 8 -45.34 -8.71 -42.30
C LEU A 8 -45.80 -7.37 -41.70
N PHE A 9 -46.22 -7.39 -40.43
CA PHE A 9 -46.42 -6.18 -39.64
C PHE A 9 -45.05 -5.65 -39.19
N LEU A 10 -44.61 -4.53 -39.76
CA LEU A 10 -43.47 -3.76 -39.27
C LEU A 10 -43.93 -2.96 -38.03
N LEU A 11 -43.50 -3.39 -36.85
CA LEU A 11 -43.64 -2.61 -35.61
C LEU A 11 -42.61 -1.47 -35.63
N PRO A 12 -43.00 -0.21 -35.34
CA PRO A 12 -42.04 0.88 -35.21
C PRO A 12 -41.22 0.65 -33.93
N ALA A 13 -39.91 0.52 -34.08
CA ALA A 13 -38.97 0.48 -32.96
C ALA A 13 -38.94 1.86 -32.31
N PHE A 14 -39.67 2.01 -31.21
CA PHE A 14 -39.64 3.20 -30.37
C PHE A 14 -38.33 3.19 -29.57
N PHE A 15 -37.30 3.84 -30.10
CA PHE A 15 -36.07 4.12 -29.35
C PHE A 15 -36.41 5.14 -28.26
N ILE A 16 -36.67 4.64 -27.05
CA ILE A 16 -36.70 5.47 -25.85
C ILE A 16 -35.24 5.84 -25.57
N GLY A 17 -34.82 7.02 -26.02
CA GLY A 17 -33.55 7.61 -25.59
C GLY A 17 -33.61 7.83 -24.09
N ALA A 18 -32.79 7.09 -23.34
CA ALA A 18 -32.57 7.36 -21.93
C ALA A 18 -31.97 8.76 -21.80
N PRO A 19 -32.45 9.60 -20.87
CA PRO A 19 -31.88 10.92 -20.68
C PRO A 19 -30.53 10.75 -19.98
N VAL A 20 -29.46 11.17 -20.66
CA VAL A 20 -28.11 11.26 -20.10
C VAL A 20 -28.07 12.50 -19.21
N PHE A 21 -28.34 12.34 -17.91
CA PHE A 21 -28.29 13.40 -16.89
C PHE A 21 -27.08 13.22 -15.94
N ALA A 22 -25.92 12.84 -16.48
CA ALA A 22 -24.67 12.78 -15.72
C ALA A 22 -23.60 13.53 -16.50
N GLY A 23 -23.33 14.79 -16.13
CA GLY A 23 -22.22 15.55 -16.74
C GLY A 23 -22.32 17.07 -16.67
N THR A 24 -23.52 17.65 -16.49
CA THR A 24 -23.68 19.11 -16.64
C THR A 24 -23.02 19.92 -15.53
N MET A 25 -22.99 19.42 -14.28
CA MET A 25 -22.40 20.19 -13.16
C MET A 25 -20.87 20.17 -13.14
N SER A 26 -20.22 19.14 -13.70
CA SER A 26 -18.75 19.04 -13.68
C SER A 26 -18.09 19.89 -14.76
N GLN A 27 -18.77 20.10 -15.89
CA GLN A 27 -18.27 20.95 -16.96
C GLN A 27 -18.23 22.42 -16.55
N ASP A 28 -19.23 22.91 -15.81
CA ASP A 28 -19.24 24.31 -15.36
C ASP A 28 -18.01 24.66 -14.50
N CYS A 29 -17.54 23.76 -13.62
CA CYS A 29 -16.34 24.01 -12.82
C CYS A 29 -15.07 24.18 -13.67
N LEU A 30 -14.96 23.39 -14.73
CA LEU A 30 -13.80 23.35 -15.61
C LEU A 30 -13.82 24.48 -16.63
N ASP A 31 -14.96 24.67 -17.30
CA ASP A 31 -15.15 25.67 -18.36
C ASP A 31 -15.03 27.10 -17.82
N ASN A 32 -15.40 27.33 -16.56
CA ASN A 32 -15.29 28.64 -15.95
C ASN A 32 -13.91 28.94 -15.37
N CYS A 33 -13.21 27.96 -14.78
CA CYS A 33 -11.92 28.19 -14.12
C CYS A 33 -10.98 26.96 -14.13
N HIS A 34 -11.40 25.81 -13.60
CA HIS A 34 -10.49 24.73 -13.22
C HIS A 34 -9.89 23.95 -14.40
N GLY A 35 -10.37 24.19 -15.63
CA GLY A 35 -9.79 23.64 -16.86
C GLY A 35 -8.60 24.45 -17.40
N GLU A 36 -8.26 25.60 -16.82
CA GLU A 36 -7.12 26.40 -17.26
C GLU A 36 -5.80 25.94 -16.64
N GLU A 37 -4.82 25.51 -17.46
CA GLU A 37 -3.50 25.05 -16.99
C GLU A 37 -2.73 26.10 -16.18
N SER A 38 -2.98 27.39 -16.46
CA SER A 38 -2.37 28.51 -15.75
C SER A 38 -3.04 28.83 -14.41
N LEU A 39 -4.15 28.19 -14.05
CA LEU A 39 -4.87 28.51 -12.82
C LEU A 39 -4.06 28.06 -11.59
N GLN A 40 -3.90 28.99 -10.65
CA GLN A 40 -3.14 28.79 -9.42
C GLN A 40 -3.90 29.34 -8.21
N SER A 41 -3.47 28.92 -7.02
CA SER A 41 -3.94 29.52 -5.78
C SER A 41 -3.58 31.00 -5.69
N ALA A 42 -4.29 31.74 -4.84
CA ALA A 42 -4.09 33.19 -4.69
C ALA A 42 -2.65 33.59 -4.31
N ASP A 43 -1.92 32.71 -3.63
CA ASP A 43 -0.51 32.84 -3.26
C ASP A 43 0.47 32.25 -4.29
N ALA A 44 -0.04 31.75 -5.43
CA ALA A 44 0.70 31.03 -6.47
C ALA A 44 1.46 29.78 -5.96
N ALA A 45 1.14 29.28 -4.76
CA ALA A 45 1.85 28.15 -4.16
C ALA A 45 1.48 26.79 -4.78
N ARG A 46 0.31 26.67 -5.42
CA ARG A 46 -0.14 25.43 -6.05
C ARG A 46 -0.96 25.69 -7.31
N SER A 47 -0.88 24.76 -8.25
CA SER A 47 -1.82 24.69 -9.37
C SER A 47 -3.21 24.30 -8.89
N LEU A 48 -4.23 24.91 -9.47
CA LEU A 48 -5.65 24.55 -9.29
C LEU A 48 -6.25 23.93 -10.57
N PHE A 49 -5.41 23.66 -11.58
CA PHE A 49 -5.80 22.99 -12.81
C PHE A 49 -6.25 21.55 -12.54
N VAL A 50 -7.27 21.13 -13.25
CA VAL A 50 -7.79 19.76 -13.25
C VAL A 50 -7.85 19.26 -14.69
N ASP A 51 -7.10 18.19 -14.98
CA ASP A 51 -7.20 17.48 -16.25
C ASP A 51 -8.47 16.62 -16.29
N LEU A 52 -9.45 17.06 -17.06
CA LEU A 52 -10.72 16.33 -17.24
C LEU A 52 -10.50 14.93 -17.79
N GLN A 53 -9.60 14.75 -18.77
CA GLN A 53 -9.38 13.43 -19.36
C GLN A 53 -8.73 12.46 -18.37
N GLY A 54 -7.84 12.97 -17.52
CA GLY A 54 -7.28 12.22 -16.39
C GLY A 54 -8.36 11.85 -15.37
N PHE A 55 -9.26 12.77 -15.05
CA PHE A 55 -10.38 12.52 -14.14
C PHE A 55 -11.38 11.50 -14.67
N GLU A 56 -11.78 11.59 -15.93
CA GLU A 56 -12.71 10.64 -16.57
C GLU A 56 -12.16 9.20 -16.57
N LYS A 57 -10.83 9.04 -16.56
CA LYS A 57 -10.15 7.73 -16.47
C LYS A 57 -9.98 7.23 -15.04
N SER A 58 -10.21 8.07 -14.04
CA SER A 58 -10.17 7.67 -12.64
C SER A 58 -11.32 6.73 -12.31
N VAL A 59 -11.21 6.02 -11.18
CA VAL A 59 -12.32 5.17 -10.69
C VAL A 59 -13.58 5.96 -10.37
N HIS A 60 -13.45 7.23 -9.98
CA HIS A 60 -14.58 8.11 -9.66
C HIS A 60 -15.22 8.69 -10.92
N GLY A 61 -14.42 9.16 -11.87
CA GLY A 61 -14.93 9.61 -13.18
C GLY A 61 -15.62 8.48 -13.95
N ALA A 62 -15.04 7.27 -13.92
CA ALA A 62 -15.66 6.08 -14.50
C ALA A 62 -16.96 5.65 -13.79
N ALA A 63 -17.10 5.96 -12.50
CA ALA A 63 -18.34 5.76 -11.75
C ALA A 63 -19.40 6.83 -12.03
N GLY A 64 -19.07 7.86 -12.83
CA GLY A 64 -19.98 8.95 -13.18
C GLY A 64 -20.09 10.03 -12.10
N LEU A 65 -19.16 10.05 -11.13
CA LEU A 65 -19.11 11.11 -10.13
C LEU A 65 -18.62 12.41 -10.75
N GLY A 66 -19.19 13.51 -10.29
CA GLY A 66 -18.81 14.86 -10.63
C GLY A 66 -18.01 15.56 -9.55
N CYS A 67 -17.56 16.78 -9.85
CA CYS A 67 -16.73 17.58 -8.94
C CYS A 67 -17.41 17.83 -7.59
N ALA A 68 -18.72 18.08 -7.62
CA ALA A 68 -19.53 18.41 -6.46
C ALA A 68 -19.83 17.22 -5.52
N ASP A 69 -19.59 15.99 -5.99
CA ASP A 69 -19.79 14.77 -5.18
C ASP A 69 -18.64 14.53 -4.19
N CYS A 70 -17.53 15.24 -4.34
CA CYS A 70 -16.39 15.19 -3.43
C CYS A 70 -16.08 16.55 -2.82
N HIS A 71 -16.21 17.62 -3.61
CA HIS A 71 -16.11 18.98 -3.12
C HIS A 71 -17.51 19.50 -2.85
N HIS A 72 -17.79 19.89 -1.61
CA HIS A 72 -19.08 20.44 -1.21
C HIS A 72 -19.02 21.98 -1.08
N PRO A 73 -18.98 22.75 -2.19
CA PRO A 73 -19.12 24.19 -2.09
C PRO A 73 -20.53 24.52 -1.63
N GLU A 74 -20.66 25.31 -0.56
CA GLU A 74 -21.98 25.79 -0.09
C GLU A 74 -22.72 26.56 -1.20
N GLU A 75 -21.99 27.30 -2.03
CA GLU A 75 -22.54 28.07 -3.14
C GLU A 75 -21.56 28.05 -4.36
N PRO A 76 -21.80 27.19 -5.37
CA PRO A 76 -20.92 27.05 -6.54
C PRO A 76 -20.70 28.34 -7.34
N SER A 77 -21.65 29.28 -7.24
CA SER A 77 -21.67 30.53 -8.01
C SER A 77 -20.79 31.66 -7.43
N VAL A 78 -20.18 31.48 -6.24
CA VAL A 78 -19.35 32.48 -5.54
C VAL A 78 -17.95 31.98 -5.18
N HIS A 79 -17.36 31.06 -5.95
CA HIS A 79 -16.03 30.50 -5.65
C HIS A 79 -14.84 31.44 -6.01
N PRO A 80 -14.59 32.51 -5.23
CA PRO A 80 -13.24 32.85 -4.72
C PRO A 80 -13.27 33.64 -3.38
N SER A 81 -12.45 33.49 -2.33
CA SER A 81 -11.26 32.72 -1.97
C SER A 81 -11.21 32.63 -0.44
N GLY A 82 -10.84 31.49 0.13
CA GLY A 82 -10.54 31.38 1.57
C GLY A 82 -10.59 29.93 2.05
N ASP A 83 -11.62 29.21 1.63
CA ASP A 83 -11.82 27.85 2.09
C ASP A 83 -11.12 26.87 1.16
N LYS A 84 -10.17 26.14 1.74
CA LYS A 84 -9.65 24.93 1.11
C LYS A 84 -10.81 23.94 1.07
N LEU A 85 -11.52 23.87 -0.06
CA LEU A 85 -12.50 22.81 -0.30
C LEU A 85 -11.76 21.48 -0.35
N LYS A 86 -11.68 20.85 0.82
CA LYS A 86 -11.13 19.51 0.97
C LYS A 86 -12.15 18.53 0.40
N ALA A 87 -11.68 17.59 -0.41
CA ALA A 87 -12.53 16.49 -0.84
C ALA A 87 -12.91 15.65 0.40
N ASP A 88 -14.20 15.35 0.57
CA ASP A 88 -14.65 14.46 1.63
C ASP A 88 -14.66 13.01 1.13
N CYS A 89 -13.55 12.31 1.38
CA CYS A 89 -13.46 10.90 1.02
C CYS A 89 -14.26 10.01 1.98
N GLU A 90 -14.45 10.45 3.22
CA GLU A 90 -14.89 9.60 4.33
C GLU A 90 -16.41 9.42 4.35
N GLU A 91 -17.16 10.33 3.72
CA GLU A 91 -18.60 10.18 3.50
C GLU A 91 -18.95 8.88 2.75
N CYS A 92 -18.12 8.47 1.78
CA CYS A 92 -18.30 7.21 1.05
C CYS A 92 -17.32 6.10 1.49
N HIS A 93 -16.10 6.46 1.92
CA HIS A 93 -15.05 5.51 2.31
C HIS A 93 -14.85 5.43 3.82
N GLU A 94 -15.95 5.38 4.58
CA GLU A 94 -15.96 5.37 6.06
C GLU A 94 -14.99 4.32 6.64
N LYS A 95 -14.99 3.10 6.09
CA LYS A 95 -14.11 2.02 6.57
C LYS A 95 -12.65 2.38 6.40
N GLN A 96 -12.27 2.90 5.24
CA GLN A 96 -10.89 3.31 4.97
C GLN A 96 -10.51 4.56 5.79
N GLY A 97 -11.44 5.49 6.00
CA GLY A 97 -11.26 6.66 6.86
C GLY A 97 -11.00 6.27 8.31
N ALA A 98 -11.85 5.42 8.89
CA ALA A 98 -11.68 4.87 10.23
C ALA A 98 -10.35 4.12 10.36
N GLY A 99 -10.01 3.32 9.35
CA GLY A 99 -8.72 2.64 9.26
C GLY A 99 -7.53 3.61 9.26
N TYR A 100 -7.57 4.63 8.39
CA TYR A 100 -6.51 5.62 8.26
C TYR A 100 -6.33 6.43 9.54
N SER A 101 -7.42 6.84 10.19
CA SER A 101 -7.38 7.60 11.46
C SER A 101 -6.68 6.85 12.61
N SER A 102 -6.60 5.52 12.53
CA SER A 102 -5.88 4.68 13.50
C SER A 102 -4.36 4.59 13.26
N THR A 103 -3.86 5.14 12.15
CA THR A 103 -2.45 5.05 11.76
C THR A 103 -1.60 6.18 12.33
N VAL A 104 -0.29 5.96 12.33
CA VAL A 104 0.69 7.02 12.64
C VAL A 104 0.69 8.14 11.60
N HIS A 105 0.16 7.92 10.39
CA HIS A 105 0.08 8.96 9.38
C HIS A 105 -1.01 9.98 9.71
N ALA A 106 -2.13 9.55 10.30
CA ALA A 106 -3.21 10.46 10.66
C ALA A 106 -2.90 11.32 11.89
N SER A 107 -2.00 10.87 12.77
CA SER A 107 -1.64 11.60 14.00
C SER A 107 -0.57 12.67 13.80
N GLN A 108 0.07 12.72 12.62
CA GLN A 108 1.15 13.66 12.33
C GLN A 108 0.61 14.90 11.62
N GLU A 109 1.07 16.08 12.03
CA GLU A 109 0.65 17.36 11.46
C GLU A 109 0.93 17.44 9.94
N GLU A 110 2.03 16.84 9.50
CA GLU A 110 2.44 16.75 8.09
C GLU A 110 2.18 15.36 7.46
N GLY A 111 1.26 14.59 8.05
CA GLY A 111 0.89 13.27 7.55
C GLY A 111 0.21 13.33 6.16
N PRO A 112 0.43 12.32 5.29
CA PRO A 112 -0.21 12.27 3.98
C PRO A 112 -1.72 12.06 4.10
N TYR A 113 -2.53 12.93 3.49
CA TYR A 113 -3.96 12.64 3.31
C TYR A 113 -4.19 11.56 2.24
N CYS A 114 -5.45 11.11 2.03
CA CYS A 114 -5.80 10.04 1.09
C CYS A 114 -5.15 10.21 -0.30
N SER A 115 -5.14 11.45 -0.82
CA SER A 115 -4.54 11.80 -2.11
C SER A 115 -3.00 11.76 -2.13
N GLY A 116 -2.35 11.84 -0.96
CA GLY A 116 -0.90 11.66 -0.83
C GLY A 116 -0.45 10.28 -1.30
N CYS A 117 -1.29 9.27 -1.07
CA CYS A 117 -1.06 7.90 -1.53
C CYS A 117 -1.76 7.58 -2.86
N HIS A 118 -3.02 7.99 -3.04
CA HIS A 118 -3.87 7.57 -4.17
C HIS A 118 -3.90 8.53 -5.37
N THR A 119 -3.28 9.71 -5.27
CA THR A 119 -3.49 10.91 -6.13
C THR A 119 -4.83 11.61 -5.87
N SER A 120 -4.99 12.85 -6.35
CA SER A 120 -6.20 13.65 -6.11
C SER A 120 -7.31 13.37 -7.14
N HIS A 121 -7.14 13.80 -8.39
CA HIS A 121 -8.19 13.71 -9.43
C HIS A 121 -7.99 12.53 -10.39
N SER A 122 -6.95 11.70 -10.21
CA SER A 122 -6.64 10.59 -11.12
C SER A 122 -6.46 9.29 -10.35
N VAL A 123 -7.32 9.06 -9.36
CA VAL A 123 -7.29 7.83 -8.55
C VAL A 123 -7.57 6.62 -9.42
N LEU A 124 -6.58 5.74 -9.54
CA LEU A 124 -6.65 4.52 -10.34
C LEU A 124 -6.78 3.28 -9.44
N PRO A 125 -7.41 2.19 -9.94
CA PRO A 125 -7.54 0.97 -9.14
C PRO A 125 -6.15 0.36 -8.88
N PRO A 126 -5.94 -0.33 -7.75
CA PRO A 126 -4.61 -0.84 -7.36
C PRO A 126 -4.05 -1.88 -8.34
N GLN A 127 -4.88 -2.50 -9.18
CA GLN A 127 -4.44 -3.44 -10.22
C GLN A 127 -3.86 -2.72 -11.45
N ASP A 128 -4.14 -1.44 -11.64
CA ASP A 128 -3.60 -0.66 -12.76
C ASP A 128 -2.12 -0.38 -12.54
N SER A 129 -1.27 -0.70 -13.52
CA SER A 129 0.17 -0.47 -13.46
C SER A 129 0.58 1.00 -13.36
N ALA A 130 -0.31 1.94 -13.71
CA ALA A 130 -0.10 3.38 -13.55
C ALA A 130 -0.58 3.91 -12.19
N SER A 131 -1.31 3.11 -11.40
CA SER A 131 -1.77 3.52 -10.07
C SER A 131 -0.58 3.69 -9.12
N THR A 132 -0.58 4.77 -8.35
CA THR A 132 0.41 5.01 -7.29
C THR A 132 0.35 3.95 -6.20
N VAL A 133 -0.82 3.36 -5.98
CA VAL A 133 -1.03 2.27 -5.01
C VAL A 133 -0.95 0.88 -5.63
N ASN A 134 -0.48 0.77 -6.87
CA ASN A 134 -0.11 -0.51 -7.44
C ASN A 134 1.04 -1.14 -6.65
N ALA A 135 1.04 -2.46 -6.48
CA ALA A 135 2.09 -3.17 -5.73
C ALA A 135 3.51 -2.87 -6.23
N GLY A 136 3.69 -2.65 -7.54
CA GLY A 136 4.99 -2.28 -8.13
C GLY A 136 5.39 -0.82 -7.91
N ASN A 137 4.44 0.08 -7.68
CA ASN A 137 4.68 1.53 -7.55
C ASN A 137 4.64 2.02 -6.11
N LEU A 138 4.04 1.26 -5.20
CA LEU A 138 3.74 1.71 -3.85
C LEU A 138 4.98 2.18 -3.08
N HIS A 139 6.13 1.53 -3.29
CA HIS A 139 7.39 1.96 -2.69
C HIS A 139 7.75 3.41 -3.04
N LEU A 140 7.51 3.83 -4.29
CA LEU A 140 7.79 5.18 -4.76
C LEU A 140 6.91 6.24 -4.09
N VAL A 141 5.75 5.84 -3.56
CA VAL A 141 4.87 6.72 -2.77
C VAL A 141 5.47 6.92 -1.39
N CYS A 142 5.85 5.82 -0.73
CA CYS A 142 6.46 5.85 0.60
C CYS A 142 7.77 6.66 0.58
N GLU A 143 8.59 6.47 -0.46
CA GLU A 143 9.88 7.15 -0.66
C GLU A 143 9.79 8.67 -0.81
N ARG A 144 8.59 9.24 -1.05
CA ARG A 144 8.41 10.71 -1.11
C ARG A 144 8.62 11.37 0.25
N CYS A 145 8.36 10.64 1.33
CA CYS A 145 8.47 11.14 2.71
C CYS A 145 9.44 10.32 3.55
N HIS A 146 9.51 9.00 3.30
CA HIS A 146 10.41 8.10 4.01
C HIS A 146 11.68 7.92 3.18
N GLU A 147 12.79 8.52 3.62
CA GLU A 147 14.09 8.24 3.00
C GLU A 147 14.43 6.76 3.15
N TRP A 148 14.45 6.06 2.01
CA TRP A 148 14.94 4.71 1.97
C TRP A 148 16.47 4.72 1.95
N GLY A 149 17.03 4.74 3.15
CA GLY A 149 18.37 4.26 3.39
C GLY A 149 18.26 3.07 4.32
N GLY A 150 18.51 1.85 3.81
CA GLY A 150 19.07 0.83 4.69
C GLY A 150 20.23 1.53 5.39
N SER A 151 20.12 1.70 6.70
CA SER A 151 20.65 2.82 7.49
C SER A 151 22.20 2.88 7.59
N GLY A 152 22.91 2.29 6.62
CA GLY A 152 24.27 1.82 6.78
C GLY A 152 24.39 0.79 7.90
N ASP A 153 23.27 0.40 8.52
CA ASP A 153 23.22 -0.37 9.75
C ASP A 153 23.49 -1.84 9.42
N PRO A 154 24.59 -2.41 9.92
CA PRO A 154 24.86 -3.83 9.81
C PRO A 154 23.74 -4.68 10.41
N GLY A 155 23.00 -4.17 11.40
CA GLY A 155 21.85 -4.82 12.03
C GLY A 155 20.66 -4.99 11.08
N ALA A 156 20.28 -3.93 10.38
CA ALA A 156 19.26 -3.95 9.33
C ALA A 156 19.65 -4.92 8.20
N ALA A 157 20.89 -4.86 7.70
CA ALA A 157 21.37 -5.75 6.64
C ALA A 157 21.32 -7.23 7.05
N PHE A 158 21.71 -7.54 8.29
CA PHE A 158 21.65 -8.91 8.82
C PHE A 158 20.20 -9.38 9.02
N THR A 159 19.30 -8.48 9.41
CA THR A 159 17.88 -8.77 9.58
C THR A 159 17.22 -9.09 8.23
N SER A 160 17.46 -8.27 7.19
CA SER A 160 16.98 -8.52 5.82
C SER A 160 17.53 -9.84 5.25
N TRP A 161 18.80 -10.15 5.51
CA TRP A 161 19.38 -11.46 5.15
C TRP A 161 18.67 -12.62 5.87
N LYS A 162 18.39 -12.49 7.17
CA LYS A 162 17.69 -13.52 7.94
C LYS A 162 16.23 -13.70 7.49
N LEU A 163 15.55 -12.61 7.10
CA LEU A 163 14.17 -12.61 6.60
C LEU A 163 14.09 -13.24 5.21
N SER A 164 15.00 -12.91 4.29
CA SER A 164 15.09 -13.56 2.97
C SER A 164 15.37 -15.07 3.05
N GLY A 165 15.94 -15.55 4.16
CA GLY A 165 16.14 -16.97 4.44
C GLY A 165 14.95 -17.71 5.09
N HIS A 166 13.82 -17.04 5.41
CA HIS A 166 12.65 -17.65 6.04
C HIS A 166 11.47 -17.80 5.10
N PRO A 167 11.25 -19.01 4.58
CA PRO A 167 9.92 -19.44 4.19
C PRO A 167 9.56 -20.66 5.04
N LYS A 168 8.99 -20.44 6.24
CA LYS A 168 8.74 -21.52 7.22
C LYS A 168 7.33 -22.09 7.23
N GLY A 169 6.45 -21.65 6.34
CA GLY A 169 5.06 -22.17 6.25
C GLY A 169 4.50 -22.19 4.83
N ASP A 170 4.83 -21.18 4.03
CA ASP A 170 4.50 -21.10 2.61
C ASP A 170 5.70 -20.52 1.85
N LEU A 171 6.15 -21.22 0.80
CA LEU A 171 7.28 -20.79 -0.03
C LEU A 171 6.85 -19.82 -1.14
N SER A 172 5.55 -19.54 -1.30
CA SER A 172 5.04 -18.55 -2.25
C SER A 172 5.34 -17.12 -1.83
N GLU A 173 5.45 -16.86 -0.53
CA GLU A 173 5.62 -15.53 0.02
C GLU A 173 7.10 -15.13 0.02
N VAL A 174 7.48 -14.35 -1.00
CA VAL A 174 8.84 -13.84 -1.17
C VAL A 174 9.01 -12.54 -0.37
N TYR A 175 10.02 -12.48 0.49
CA TYR A 175 10.45 -11.23 1.11
C TYR A 175 10.95 -10.27 0.03
N GLU A 176 10.27 -9.13 -0.11
CA GLU A 176 10.66 -8.05 -1.00
C GLU A 176 10.78 -6.76 -0.17
N GLU A 177 11.99 -6.22 -0.10
CA GLU A 177 12.29 -5.01 0.69
C GLU A 177 11.40 -3.82 0.26
N LYS A 178 10.98 -3.80 -1.02
CA LYS A 178 10.14 -2.74 -1.63
C LYS A 178 8.68 -2.84 -1.29
N ARG A 179 8.24 -3.91 -0.64
CA ARG A 179 6.86 -4.04 -0.21
C ARG A 179 6.73 -3.64 1.25
N CYS A 180 6.74 -2.33 1.52
CA CYS A 180 6.65 -1.78 2.87
C CYS A 180 5.42 -2.31 3.63
N LEU A 181 4.27 -2.42 2.96
CA LEU A 181 3.03 -2.93 3.53
C LEU A 181 3.04 -4.44 3.82
N SER A 182 4.04 -5.20 3.38
CA SER A 182 4.16 -6.62 3.76
C SER A 182 4.40 -6.82 5.25
N CYS A 183 4.98 -5.82 5.91
CA CYS A 183 5.17 -5.79 7.36
C CYS A 183 4.33 -4.70 8.02
N HIS A 184 4.16 -3.54 7.37
CA HIS A 184 3.44 -2.39 7.90
C HIS A 184 1.94 -2.34 7.52
N GLN A 185 1.34 -3.46 7.10
CA GLN A 185 -0.12 -3.50 6.91
C GLN A 185 -0.84 -3.16 8.22
N GLY A 186 -2.02 -2.57 8.10
CA GLY A 186 -2.73 -1.96 9.21
C GLY A 186 -2.17 -0.59 9.58
N ALA A 187 -0.97 -0.57 10.19
CA ALA A 187 -0.40 0.62 10.81
C ALA A 187 -0.03 1.76 9.85
N ALA A 188 0.15 1.49 8.55
CA ALA A 188 0.62 2.48 7.58
C ALA A 188 -0.43 2.96 6.55
N ALA A 189 -1.59 2.30 6.43
CA ALA A 189 -2.58 2.62 5.39
C ALA A 189 -3.99 2.80 5.96
N HIS A 190 -4.87 1.78 5.88
CA HIS A 190 -6.25 1.88 6.37
C HIS A 190 -6.61 0.85 7.44
N GLY A 191 -5.68 0.49 8.34
CA GLY A 191 -5.98 -0.44 9.43
C GLY A 191 -6.24 -1.89 8.99
N GLU A 192 -6.31 -2.18 7.68
CA GLU A 192 -6.52 -3.54 7.19
C GLU A 192 -5.26 -4.39 7.29
N GLU A 193 -5.43 -5.58 7.86
CA GLU A 193 -4.35 -6.52 8.14
C GLU A 193 -4.03 -7.44 6.96
N ASN A 194 -4.58 -7.23 5.76
CA ASN A 194 -4.27 -8.09 4.61
C ASN A 194 -4.32 -7.35 3.26
N LEU A 195 -3.56 -6.26 3.16
CA LEU A 195 -3.47 -5.47 1.92
C LEU A 195 -2.62 -6.14 0.84
N THR A 196 -1.59 -6.88 1.24
CA THR A 196 -0.60 -7.44 0.31
C THR A 196 -0.73 -8.95 0.10
N GLY A 197 -1.68 -9.61 0.77
CA GLY A 197 -1.77 -11.07 0.80
C GLY A 197 -0.74 -11.73 1.73
N GLN A 198 0.18 -10.95 2.30
CA GLN A 198 1.28 -11.45 3.11
C GLN A 198 0.84 -11.73 4.54
N LYS A 199 1.30 -12.87 5.06
CA LYS A 199 0.97 -13.34 6.42
C LYS A 199 2.06 -13.03 7.44
N CYS A 200 3.06 -12.21 7.08
CA CYS A 200 4.16 -11.89 7.98
C CYS A 200 3.65 -11.38 9.34
N PRO A 201 2.66 -10.47 9.39
CA PRO A 201 2.14 -9.94 10.64
C PRO A 201 1.37 -10.94 11.49
N GLU A 202 0.72 -11.94 10.88
CA GLU A 202 -0.01 -13.00 11.60
C GLU A 202 0.92 -13.82 12.50
N CYS A 203 2.22 -13.86 12.21
CA CYS A 203 3.22 -14.56 13.01
C CYS A 203 4.14 -13.61 13.79
N HIS A 204 4.33 -12.37 13.32
CA HIS A 204 5.28 -11.42 13.88
C HIS A 204 4.66 -10.30 14.74
N LEU A 205 3.35 -10.06 14.65
CA LEU A 205 2.64 -9.08 15.48
C LEU A 205 1.75 -9.72 16.55
N THR A 206 1.68 -11.06 16.62
CA THR A 206 0.86 -11.77 17.62
C THR A 206 1.61 -12.00 18.93
N GLY A 207 1.31 -11.17 19.94
CA GLY A 207 1.63 -11.45 21.34
C GLY A 207 2.04 -10.23 22.17
N VAL A 208 1.14 -9.73 23.03
CA VAL A 208 1.38 -8.87 24.23
C VAL A 208 2.09 -7.52 24.01
N GLU A 209 2.62 -7.24 22.83
CA GLU A 209 3.46 -6.07 22.57
C GLU A 209 2.74 -4.97 21.77
N ALA A 210 1.51 -5.24 21.31
CA ALA A 210 0.70 -4.33 20.49
C ALA A 210 0.04 -3.17 21.27
N GLU A 211 -0.02 -3.21 22.60
CA GLU A 211 -0.67 -2.14 23.40
C GLU A 211 0.27 -0.96 23.73
N ASN A 212 1.58 -1.13 23.57
CA ASN A 212 2.57 -0.11 24.01
C ASN A 212 3.53 0.36 22.90
N GLY A 213 3.29 0.00 21.63
CA GLY A 213 4.19 0.37 20.53
C GLY A 213 5.57 -0.32 20.58
N GLU A 214 5.67 -1.44 21.31
CA GLU A 214 6.90 -2.21 21.46
C GLU A 214 6.71 -3.67 21.02
N GLY A 215 5.96 -3.88 19.93
CA GLY A 215 6.05 -5.10 19.11
C GLY A 215 7.50 -5.48 18.89
N PHE A 216 7.79 -6.75 18.63
CA PHE A 216 9.07 -7.26 18.13
C PHE A 216 9.58 -6.60 16.82
N HIS A 217 9.32 -5.31 16.59
CA HIS A 217 10.28 -4.39 16.05
C HIS A 217 11.63 -4.66 16.70
N PHE A 218 12.57 -5.17 15.92
CA PHE A 218 13.96 -4.84 16.18
C PHE A 218 14.01 -3.32 16.19
N ARG A 219 13.97 -2.70 17.39
CA ARG A 219 14.51 -1.36 17.51
C ARG A 219 15.96 -1.53 17.06
N THR A 220 16.28 -0.90 15.93
CA THR A 220 17.64 -0.79 15.43
C THR A 220 18.40 0.28 16.22
N ASP A 221 18.04 0.48 17.49
CA ASP A 221 18.89 1.21 18.42
C ASP A 221 19.89 0.23 19.02
N GLU A 222 21.12 0.72 19.14
CA GLU A 222 22.32 -0.06 19.46
C GLU A 222 22.25 -0.72 20.86
N GLU A 223 21.34 -0.23 21.71
CA GLU A 223 21.24 -0.59 23.12
C GLU A 223 20.23 -1.71 23.41
N ALA A 224 19.09 -1.79 22.71
CA ALA A 224 18.05 -2.80 22.96
C ALA A 224 18.39 -4.19 22.38
N SER A 225 19.35 -4.26 21.47
CA SER A 225 19.64 -5.46 20.67
C SER A 225 20.81 -6.32 21.18
N LEU A 226 21.62 -5.83 22.12
CA LEU A 226 22.86 -6.50 22.56
C LEU A 226 22.64 -7.86 23.21
N LEU A 227 21.67 -7.98 24.13
CA LEU A 227 21.45 -9.21 24.88
C LEU A 227 20.86 -10.34 24.01
N PRO A 228 19.79 -10.11 23.20
CA PRO A 228 19.30 -11.10 22.26
C PRO A 228 20.36 -11.51 21.22
N PHE A 229 21.16 -10.55 20.74
CA PHE A 229 22.23 -10.78 19.79
C PHE A 229 23.36 -11.65 20.38
N ALA A 230 23.82 -11.32 21.59
CA ALA A 230 24.82 -12.10 22.31
C ALA A 230 24.35 -13.55 22.54
N MET A 231 23.08 -13.75 22.90
CA MET A 231 22.51 -15.08 23.13
C MET A 231 22.49 -15.93 21.85
N VAL A 232 22.16 -15.36 20.70
CA VAL A 232 22.18 -16.09 19.41
C VAL A 232 23.61 -16.47 19.01
N ILE A 233 24.58 -15.57 19.21
CA ILE A 233 25.99 -15.85 18.94
C ILE A 233 26.49 -16.98 19.84
N LEU A 234 26.23 -16.92 21.14
CA LEU A 234 26.64 -17.94 22.10
C LEU A 234 26.02 -19.29 21.77
N TYR A 235 24.73 -19.33 21.45
CA TYR A 235 24.05 -20.55 21.00
C TYR A 235 24.73 -21.18 19.78
N ARG A 236 25.06 -20.37 18.77
CA ARG A 236 25.72 -20.84 17.54
C ARG A 236 27.14 -21.34 17.79
N ILE A 237 27.91 -20.67 18.65
CA ILE A 237 29.26 -21.12 19.04
C ILE A 237 29.17 -22.48 19.74
N VAL A 238 28.23 -22.64 20.67
CA VAL A 238 28.02 -23.91 21.38
C VAL A 238 27.61 -25.01 20.41
N LEU A 239 26.66 -24.74 19.52
CA LEU A 239 26.20 -25.70 18.52
C LEU A 239 27.34 -26.12 17.57
N PHE A 240 28.09 -25.16 17.03
CA PHE A 240 29.21 -25.42 16.14
C PHE A 240 30.31 -26.22 16.85
N SER A 241 30.65 -25.86 18.09
CA SER A 241 31.63 -26.55 18.91
C SER A 241 31.20 -27.99 19.22
N ALA A 242 29.91 -28.21 19.51
CA ALA A 242 29.36 -29.53 19.75
C ALA A 242 29.42 -30.42 18.50
N VAL A 243 29.05 -29.89 17.32
CA VAL A 243 29.09 -30.62 16.05
C VAL A 243 30.53 -30.95 15.66
N PHE A 244 31.45 -29.99 15.70
CA PHE A 244 32.86 -30.24 15.37
C PHE A 244 33.54 -31.15 16.39
N GLY A 245 33.21 -31.01 17.68
CA GLY A 245 33.68 -31.92 18.72
C GLY A 245 33.22 -33.36 18.47
N ALA A 246 31.95 -33.57 18.11
CA ALA A 246 31.41 -34.88 17.78
C ALA A 246 32.06 -35.48 16.53
N LEU A 247 32.28 -34.69 15.47
CA LEU A 247 32.97 -35.12 14.25
C LEU A 247 34.43 -35.50 14.53
N PHE A 248 35.14 -34.72 15.36
CA PHE A 248 36.52 -35.01 15.74
C PHE A 248 36.63 -36.30 16.57
N LEU A 249 35.73 -36.50 17.54
CA LEU A 249 35.68 -37.71 18.36
C LEU A 249 35.34 -38.95 17.53
N SER A 250 34.36 -38.86 16.64
CA SER A 250 34.00 -39.92 15.70
C SER A 250 35.15 -40.25 14.74
N GLY A 251 35.83 -39.23 14.21
CA GLY A 251 37.01 -39.38 13.36
C GLY A 251 38.16 -40.10 14.06
N ARG A 252 38.45 -39.75 15.32
CA ARG A 252 39.44 -40.46 16.15
C ARG A 252 39.03 -41.90 16.43
N GLY A 253 37.73 -42.17 16.63
CA GLY A 253 37.20 -43.52 16.80
C GLY A 253 37.43 -44.40 15.58
N ILE A 254 37.18 -43.87 14.38
CA ILE A 254 37.42 -44.56 13.11
C ILE A 254 38.92 -44.82 12.91
N PHE A 255 39.77 -43.82 13.15
CA PHE A 255 41.22 -43.97 12.97
C PHE A 255 41.82 -44.99 13.94
N ARG A 256 41.40 -44.97 15.22
CA ARG A 256 41.82 -45.98 16.22
C ARG A 256 41.38 -47.39 15.87
N ARG A 257 40.15 -47.57 15.37
CA ARG A 257 39.66 -48.88 14.91
C ARG A 257 40.42 -49.39 13.68
N ARG A 258 40.80 -48.49 12.77
CA ARG A 258 41.58 -48.83 11.57
C ARG A 258 43.03 -49.20 11.91
N ALA A 259 43.65 -48.49 12.86
CA ALA A 259 44.99 -48.80 13.36
C ALA A 259 45.04 -50.18 14.05
N LYS A 260 44.03 -50.54 14.85
CA LYS A 260 43.94 -51.84 15.53
C LYS A 260 43.67 -53.02 14.58
N LYS A 261 43.18 -52.77 13.36
CA LYS A 261 42.91 -53.83 12.36
C LYS A 261 44.11 -54.11 11.46
N ASN A 262 45.11 -53.23 11.45
CA ASN A 262 46.27 -53.26 10.56
C ASN A 262 47.60 -53.57 11.28
N GLY A 263 47.57 -53.84 12.59
CA GLY A 263 48.71 -54.29 13.39
C GLY A 263 48.32 -55.53 14.17
#